data_AF-A0A2M8NMU0-F1
#
_entry.id   AF-A0A2M8NMU0-F1
#
_cell.length_a   1.000
_cell.length_b   1.000
_cell.length_c   1.000
_cell.angle_alpha   90.00
_cell.angle_beta   90.00
_cell.angle_gamma   90.00
#
_symmetry.space_group_name_H-M   'P 1'
#
loop_
_entity.id
_entity.type
_entity.pdbx_description
1 polymer ?
#
loop_
_entity_poly.entity_id
_entity_poly.type
_entity_poly.pdbx_seq_one_letter_code
_entity_poly.pdbx_strand_id
1 'polypeptide(L)'
;MTTDNTTPEKLDFKRVFPIFIIVLVDLLGLTIIIPLLPLYAVRFEASPFIIGALAAAYPLMQFIGGPLLGGLSDRFGRKPILVISQIGTFIGFMLLGFANSLILL
;
A
#
# COMPACT_ATOMS: atom_id res chain seq x y z
N MET A 1 -20.26 -40.57 13.53
CA MET A 1 -20.97 -39.40 13.00
C MET A 1 -21.01 -38.33 14.10
N THR A 2 -19.99 -37.48 14.17
CA THR A 2 -19.97 -36.30 15.05
C THR A 2 -20.62 -35.17 14.27
N THR A 3 -21.76 -34.68 14.73
CA THR A 3 -22.44 -33.50 14.19
C THR A 3 -21.59 -32.27 14.49
N ASP A 4 -20.77 -31.86 13.53
CA ASP A 4 -20.06 -30.60 13.55
C ASP A 4 -21.07 -29.46 13.41
N ASN A 5 -21.52 -28.94 14.54
CA ASN A 5 -22.35 -27.75 14.64
C ASN A 5 -21.48 -26.52 14.35
N THR A 6 -21.08 -26.33 13.09
CA THR A 6 -20.49 -25.06 12.62
C THR A 6 -21.60 -24.01 12.59
N THR A 7 -21.78 -23.33 13.72
CA THR A 7 -22.56 -22.09 13.74
C THR A 7 -21.88 -21.14 12.74
N PRO A 8 -22.59 -20.57 11.75
CA PRO A 8 -21.97 -19.73 10.74
C PRO A 8 -21.24 -18.59 11.46
N GLU A 9 -19.93 -18.53 11.29
CA GLU A 9 -19.05 -17.53 11.89
C GLU A 9 -19.56 -16.15 11.45
N LYS A 10 -20.25 -15.46 12.36
CA LYS A 10 -20.82 -14.13 12.07
C LYS A 10 -19.66 -13.17 11.86
N LEU A 11 -19.58 -12.59 10.67
CA LEU A 11 -18.63 -11.52 10.36
C LEU A 11 -18.78 -10.38 11.39
N ASP A 12 -17.76 -10.20 12.22
CA ASP A 12 -17.72 -9.10 13.19
C ASP A 12 -17.42 -7.80 12.43
N PHE A 13 -18.49 -7.09 12.06
CA PHE A 13 -18.42 -5.82 11.32
C PHE A 13 -17.46 -4.81 11.96
N LYS A 14 -17.30 -4.81 13.29
CA LYS A 14 -16.38 -3.89 13.99
C LYS A 14 -14.91 -4.18 13.67
N ARG A 15 -14.57 -5.42 13.31
CA ARG A 15 -13.21 -5.83 12.93
C ARG A 15 -12.93 -5.64 11.43
N VAL A 16 -13.95 -5.84 10.59
CA VAL A 16 -13.83 -5.71 9.14
C VAL A 16 -13.82 -4.25 8.69
N PHE A 17 -14.58 -3.38 9.37
CA PHE A 17 -14.72 -1.98 8.97
C PHE A 17 -13.37 -1.22 8.88
N PRO A 18 -12.44 -1.31 9.86
CA PRO A 18 -11.13 -0.67 9.73
C PRO A 18 -10.31 -1.18 8.54
N ILE A 19 -10.36 -2.49 8.28
CA ILE A 19 -9.64 -3.10 7.15
C ILE A 19 -10.22 -2.58 5.83
N PHE A 20 -11.55 -2.47 5.75
CA PHE A 20 -12.23 -1.91 4.59
C PHE A 20 -11.78 -0.47 4.31
N ILE A 21 -11.71 0.38 5.35
CA ILE A 21 -11.22 1.76 5.21
C ILE A 21 -9.76 1.80 4.73
N ILE A 22 -8.89 0.95 5.28
CA ILE A 22 -7.48 0.87 4.87
C ILE A 22 -7.39 0.51 3.37
N VAL A 23 -8.08 -0.54 2.95
CA VAL A 23 -8.08 -0.98 1.55
C VAL A 23 -8.66 0.09 0.63
N LEU A 24 -9.72 0.79 1.05
CA LEU A 24 -10.29 1.90 0.28
C LEU A 24 -9.28 3.03 0.07
N VAL A 25 -8.59 3.44 1.13
CA VAL A 25 -7.55 4.49 1.07
C VAL A 25 -6.40 4.06 0.15
N ASP A 26 -5.97 2.80 0.23
CA ASP A 26 -4.89 2.28 -0.62
C ASP A 26 -5.27 2.27 -2.09
N LEU A 27 -6.48 1.83 -2.43
CA LEU A 27 -6.97 1.82 -3.81
C LEU A 27 -7.09 3.22 -4.39
N LEU A 28 -7.58 4.18 -3.60
CA LEU A 28 -7.64 5.59 -4.02
C LEU A 28 -6.23 6.16 -4.22
N GLY A 29 -5.34 5.95 -3.25
CA GLY A 29 -3.96 6.42 -3.32
C GLY A 29 -3.23 5.89 -4.54
N LEU A 30 -3.31 4.58 -4.80
CA LEU A 30 -2.71 3.94 -5.95
C LEU A 30 -3.27 4.47 -7.27
N THR A 31 -4.59 4.60 -7.36
CA THR A 31 -5.27 5.09 -8.57
C THR A 31 -4.89 6.53 -8.91
N ILE A 32 -4.67 7.36 -7.88
CA ILE A 32 -4.23 8.75 -8.03
C ILE A 32 -2.73 8.79 -8.39
N ILE A 33 -1.90 8.03 -7.69
CA ILE A 33 -0.43 8.15 -7.76
C ILE A 33 0.16 7.54 -9.03
N ILE A 34 -0.33 6.38 -9.47
CA ILE A 34 0.19 5.70 -10.68
C ILE A 34 0.24 6.63 -11.91
N PRO A 35 -0.82 7.39 -12.26
CA PRO A 35 -0.76 8.32 -13.37
C PRO A 35 -0.01 9.63 -13.03
N LEU A 36 0.01 10.06 -11.77
CA LEU A 36 0.68 11.30 -11.37
C LEU A 36 2.21 11.19 -11.40
N LEU A 37 2.78 10.07 -10.97
CA LEU A 37 4.22 9.85 -10.91
C LEU A 37 4.91 10.10 -12.28
N PRO A 38 4.49 9.45 -13.38
CA PRO A 38 5.05 9.70 -14.70
C PRO A 38 4.84 11.15 -15.17
N LEU A 39 3.69 11.76 -14.85
CA LEU A 39 3.39 13.14 -15.22
C LEU A 39 4.36 14.13 -14.56
N TYR A 40 4.65 13.96 -13.27
CA TYR A 40 5.63 14.77 -12.55
C TYR A 40 7.05 14.50 -13.04
N ALA A 41 7.40 13.24 -13.30
CA ALA A 41 8.71 12.90 -13.83
C ALA A 41 8.99 13.59 -15.18
N VAL A 42 8.00 13.64 -16.08
CA VAL A 42 8.09 14.41 -17.33
C VAL A 42 8.26 15.91 -17.06
N ARG A 43 7.53 16.46 -16.08
CA ARG A 43 7.67 17.88 -15.69
C ARG A 43 9.05 18.22 -15.11
N PHE A 44 9.70 17.27 -14.45
CA PHE A 44 11.08 17.41 -13.97
C PHE A 44 12.14 17.04 -15.02
N GLU A 45 11.75 16.97 -16.30
CA GLU A 45 12.65 16.66 -17.42
C GLU A 45 13.37 15.31 -17.27
N ALA A 46 12.73 14.34 -16.60
CA ALA A 46 13.29 13.00 -16.42
C ALA A 46 13.39 12.25 -17.75
N SER A 47 14.44 11.45 -17.90
CA SER A 47 14.61 10.61 -19.10
C SER A 47 13.55 9.50 -19.16
N PRO A 48 13.20 8.99 -20.35
CA PRO A 48 12.25 7.88 -20.50
C PRO A 48 12.65 6.63 -19.70
N PHE A 49 13.96 6.41 -19.52
CA PHE A 49 14.48 5.33 -18.69
C PHE A 49 14.11 5.51 -17.21
N ILE A 50 14.25 6.73 -16.67
CA ILE A 50 13.89 7.03 -15.27
C ILE A 50 12.39 6.89 -15.06
N ILE A 51 11.57 7.37 -16.01
CA ILE A 51 10.11 7.22 -15.95
C ILE A 51 9.72 5.72 -15.91
N GLY A 52 10.36 4.91 -16.75
CA GLY A 52 10.18 3.45 -16.75
C GLY A 52 10.63 2.80 -15.43
N ALA A 53 11.74 3.25 -14.86
CA ALA A 53 12.25 2.77 -13.57
C ALA A 53 11.30 3.14 -12.42
N LEU A 54 10.76 4.35 -12.39
CA LEU A 54 9.75 4.79 -11.42
C LEU A 54 8.48 3.94 -11.52
N ALA A 55 7.99 3.68 -12.73
CA ALA A 55 6.83 2.82 -12.95
C ALA A 55 7.08 1.37 -12.51
N ALA A 56 8.29 0.84 -12.70
CA ALA A 56 8.69 -0.50 -12.28
C ALA A 56 8.99 -0.61 -10.76
N ALA A 57 9.33 0.50 -10.11
CA ALA A 57 9.64 0.51 -8.68
C ALA A 57 8.45 0.05 -7.83
N TYR A 58 7.23 0.46 -8.18
CA TYR A 58 6.02 0.06 -7.45
C TYR A 58 5.80 -1.46 -7.40
N PRO A 59 5.68 -2.19 -8.53
CA PRO A 59 5.50 -3.64 -8.50
C PRO A 59 6.72 -4.37 -7.91
N LEU A 60 7.94 -3.86 -8.09
CA LEU A 60 9.14 -4.43 -7.47
C LEU A 60 9.08 -4.34 -5.94
N MET A 61 8.73 -3.18 -5.40
CA MET A 61 8.57 -2.99 -3.96
C MET A 61 7.38 -3.77 -3.41
N GLN A 62 6.31 -3.96 -4.19
CA GLN A 62 5.20 -4.81 -3.79
C GLN A 62 5.60 -6.29 -3.74
N PHE A 63 6.40 -6.75 -4.69
CA PHE A 63 6.94 -8.11 -4.72
C PHE A 63 7.84 -8.41 -3.50
N ILE A 64 8.65 -7.43 -3.08
CA ILE A 64 9.52 -7.55 -1.91
C ILE A 64 8.73 -7.34 -0.61
N GLY A 65 7.92 -6.29 -0.56
CA GLY A 65 7.18 -5.84 0.62
C GLY A 65 6.05 -6.78 1.01
N GLY A 66 5.39 -7.42 0.06
CA GLY A 66 4.29 -8.36 0.32
C GLY A 66 4.68 -9.52 1.24
N PRO A 67 5.70 -10.33 0.88
CA PRO A 67 6.21 -11.39 1.74
C PRO A 67 6.80 -10.88 3.06
N LEU A 68 7.53 -9.76 3.04
CA LEU A 68 8.15 -9.19 4.24
C LEU A 68 7.11 -8.74 5.26
N LEU A 69 6.16 -7.90 4.85
CA LEU A 69 5.11 -7.39 5.74
C LEU A 69 4.12 -8.49 6.12
N GLY A 70 3.83 -9.42 5.22
CA GLY A 70 3.01 -10.60 5.50
C GLY A 70 3.61 -11.47 6.59
N GLY A 71 4.88 -11.86 6.45
CA GLY A 71 5.58 -12.66 7.47
C GLY A 71 5.73 -11.93 8.80
N LEU A 72 5.97 -10.61 8.77
CA LEU A 72 6.02 -9.78 9.98
C LEU A 72 4.65 -9.70 10.67
N SER A 73 3.58 -9.55 9.88
CA SER A 73 2.19 -9.55 10.33
C SER A 73 1.80 -10.87 10.99
N ASP A 74 2.25 -12.00 10.45
CA ASP A 74 1.96 -13.30 11.04
C ASP A 74 2.71 -13.53 12.37
N ARG A 75 3.89 -12.93 12.55
CA ARG A 75 4.70 -13.07 13.79
C ARG A 75 4.29 -12.11 14.91
N PHE A 76 3.98 -10.85 14.59
CA PHE A 76 3.68 -9.79 15.58
C PHE A 76 2.18 -9.50 15.71
N GLY A 77 1.35 -10.19 14.93
CA GLY A 77 -0.08 -9.95 14.83
C GLY A 77 -0.43 -8.96 13.72
N ARG A 78 -1.58 -9.21 13.08
CA ARG A 78 -2.00 -8.48 11.87
C ARG A 78 -2.29 -7.01 12.10
N LYS A 79 -2.92 -6.67 13.24
CA LYS A 79 -3.44 -5.32 13.50
C LYS A 79 -2.35 -4.26 13.69
N PRO A 80 -1.28 -4.49 14.49
CA PRO A 80 -0.18 -3.53 14.61
C PRO A 80 0.57 -3.29 13.30
N ILE A 81 0.85 -4.36 12.54
CA ILE A 81 1.58 -4.25 11.27
C ILE A 81 0.79 -3.47 10.23
N LEU A 82 -0.53 -3.66 10.14
CA LEU A 82 -1.41 -2.86 9.27
C LEU A 82 -1.40 -1.36 9.62
N VAL A 83 -1.31 -1.01 10.91
CA VAL A 83 -1.23 0.41 11.31
C VAL A 83 0.14 0.99 10.95
N ILE A 84 1.21 0.23 11.18
CA ILE A 84 2.57 0.65 10.83
C ILE A 84 2.71 0.85 9.32
N SER A 85 2.17 -0.05 8.50
CA SER A 85 2.18 0.11 7.04
C SER A 85 1.47 1.40 6.64
N GLN A 86 0.37 1.74 7.31
CA GLN A 86 -0.39 2.95 6.98
C GLN A 86 0.26 4.26 7.43
N ILE A 87 1.04 4.23 8.50
CA ILE A 87 1.93 5.34 8.83
C ILE A 87 3.00 5.50 7.74
N GLY A 88 3.57 4.40 7.24
CA GLY A 88 4.51 4.40 6.12
C GLY A 88 3.91 5.00 4.85
N THR A 89 2.71 4.55 4.46
CA THR A 89 1.95 5.10 3.32
C THR A 89 1.70 6.60 3.48
N PHE A 90 1.28 7.03 4.68
CA PHE A 90 1.05 8.45 4.97
C PHE A 90 2.32 9.30 4.81
N ILE A 91 3.46 8.83 5.34
CA ILE A 91 4.76 9.51 5.16
C ILE A 91 5.13 9.55 3.67
N GLY A 92 4.95 8.45 2.94
CA GLY A 92 5.22 8.41 1.49
C GLY A 92 4.37 9.42 0.71
N PHE A 93 3.09 9.56 1.04
CA PHE A 93 2.21 10.55 0.41
C PHE A 93 2.59 11.99 0.77
N MET A 94 3.05 12.23 2.00
CA MET A 94 3.60 13.53 2.39
C MET A 94 4.87 13.86 1.59
N LEU A 95 5.80 12.93 1.47
CA LEU A 95 7.02 13.11 0.67
C LEU A 95 6.69 13.43 -0.79
N LEU A 96 5.77 12.65 -1.38
CA LEU A 96 5.29 12.90 -2.74
C LEU A 96 4.59 14.26 -2.88
N GLY A 97 3.78 14.65 -1.90
CA GLY A 97 3.09 15.95 -1.89
C GLY A 97 4.05 17.14 -1.78
N PHE A 98 5.21 16.95 -1.16
CA PHE A 98 6.28 17.96 -1.06
C PHE A 98 7.40 17.75 -2.09
N ALA A 99 7.22 16.86 -3.07
CA ALA A 99 8.23 16.58 -4.08
C ALA A 99 8.48 17.81 -4.97
N ASN A 100 9.64 18.45 -4.78
CA ASN A 100 10.10 19.61 -5.57
C ASN A 100 11.24 19.25 -6.54
N SER A 101 11.70 17.99 -6.53
CA SER A 101 12.79 17.52 -7.36
C SER A 101 12.60 16.05 -7.70
N LEU A 102 13.26 15.59 -8.77
CA LEU A 102 13.20 14.20 -9.23
C LEU A 102 13.72 13.19 -8.18
N ILE A 103 14.59 13.60 -7.26
CA ILE A 103 15.13 12.73 -6.20
C ILE A 103 14.08 12.48 -5.11
N LEU A 104 13.21 13.47 -4.88
CA LEU A 104 12.15 13.38 -3.87
C LEU A 104 10.86 12.76 -4.43
N LEU A 105 10.74 12.68 -5.76
CA LEU A 105 9.66 12.05 -6.50
C LEU A 105 9.80 10.51 -6.50
#